data_AF-A0AAV8ZKZ7-F1
#
_entry.id   AF-A0AAV8ZKZ7-F1
#
_cell.length_a   1.000
_cell.length_b   1.000
_cell.length_c   1.000
_cell.angle_alpha   90.00
_cell.angle_beta   90.00
_cell.angle_gamma   90.00
#
_symmetry.space_group_name_H-M   'P 1'
#
loop_
_entity.id
_entity.type
_entity.pdbx_description
1 polymer ?
#
loop_
_entity_poly.entity_id
_entity_poly.type
_entity_poly.pdbx_seq_one_letter_code
_entity_poly.pdbx_strand_id
1 'polypeptide(L)'
;MPGYNCPIKERMLYSSCKNPLTDTITNLGLEIVKKLEIDSGDELTEKYLYDELHPTNSLHRPKFAKPKGPPNRGPKRMTKHQ
;
A
#
# COMPACT_ATOMS: atom_id res chain seq x y z
N MET A 1 9.91 10.19 -1.74
CA MET A 1 10.23 10.04 -3.17
C MET A 1 11.63 10.59 -3.40
N PRO A 2 12.69 9.78 -3.21
CA PRO A 2 14.06 10.19 -3.37
C PRO A 2 14.21 10.65 -4.82
N GLY A 3 14.18 11.96 -4.99
CA GLY A 3 14.18 12.59 -6.29
C GLY A 3 15.46 12.22 -7.01
N TYR A 4 15.34 11.65 -8.20
CA TYR A 4 16.30 11.63 -9.33
C TYR A 4 17.81 11.42 -9.06
N ASN A 5 18.25 11.09 -7.84
CA ASN A 5 19.66 10.91 -7.48
C ASN A 5 20.23 9.61 -8.07
N CYS A 6 19.35 8.67 -8.41
CA CYS A 6 19.68 7.40 -9.02
C CYS A 6 19.24 7.41 -10.50
N PRO A 7 20.10 7.08 -11.46
CA PRO A 7 19.73 6.94 -12.87
C PRO A 7 18.57 5.96 -13.10
N ILE A 8 17.78 6.19 -14.16
CA ILE A 8 16.64 5.32 -14.50
C ILE A 8 17.08 3.86 -14.65
N LYS A 9 18.22 3.62 -15.32
CA LYS A 9 18.77 2.27 -15.51
C LYS A 9 18.98 1.55 -14.19
N GLU A 10 19.52 2.24 -13.19
CA GLU A 10 19.84 1.65 -11.90
C GLU A 10 18.56 1.33 -11.12
N ARG A 11 17.58 2.25 -11.07
CA ARG A 11 16.27 1.98 -10.43
C ARG A 11 15.56 0.79 -11.07
N MET A 12 15.56 0.71 -12.40
CA MET A 12 14.95 -0.39 -13.12
C MET A 12 15.69 -1.72 -12.85
N LEU A 13 17.02 -1.70 -12.77
CA LEU A 13 17.83 -2.88 -12.50
C LEU A 13 17.56 -3.44 -11.10
N TYR A 14 17.60 -2.60 -10.06
CA TYR A 14 17.30 -3.04 -8.69
C TYR A 14 15.89 -3.63 -8.57
N SER A 15 14.91 -3.02 -9.24
CA SER A 15 13.54 -3.56 -9.27
C SER A 15 13.46 -4.91 -10.01
N SER A 16 14.10 -5.02 -11.17
CA SER A 16 14.07 -6.22 -12.01
C SER A 16 14.81 -7.40 -11.39
N CYS A 17 15.92 -7.14 -10.70
CA CYS A 17 16.76 -8.17 -10.09
C CYS A 17 16.28 -8.63 -8.71
N LYS A 18 15.32 -7.93 -8.09
CA LYS A 18 14.80 -8.29 -6.76
C LYS A 18 14.25 -9.71 -6.71
N ASN A 19 13.40 -10.08 -7.67
CA ASN A 19 12.72 -11.38 -7.64
C ASN A 19 13.70 -12.56 -7.79
N PRO A 20 14.58 -12.61 -8.82
CA PRO A 20 15.57 -13.69 -8.93
C PRO A 20 16.45 -13.83 -7.68
N LEU A 21 16.84 -12.73 -7.05
CA LEU A 21 17.63 -12.75 -5.81
C LEU A 21 16.84 -13.34 -4.64
N THR A 22 15.58 -12.95 -4.45
CA THR A 22 14.77 -13.52 -3.36
C THR A 22 14.44 -14.99 -3.59
N ASP A 23 14.34 -15.41 -4.85
CA ASP A 23 14.07 -16.80 -5.21
C ASP A 23 15.30 -17.69 -4.93
N THR A 24 16.51 -17.20 -5.21
CA THR A 24 17.73 -17.95 -4.85
C THR A 24 17.92 -18.06 -3.33
N ILE A 25 17.64 -16.99 -2.57
CA ILE A 25 17.71 -17.00 -1.10
C ILE A 25 16.73 -18.03 -0.52
N THR A 26 15.50 -18.07 -1.02
CA THR A 26 14.49 -19.03 -0.56
C THR A 26 14.84 -20.47 -0.94
N ASN A 27 15.44 -20.70 -2.12
CA ASN A 27 15.97 -22.01 -2.52
C ASN A 27 17.13 -22.50 -1.64
N LEU A 28 17.86 -21.59 -0.99
CA LEU A 28 18.91 -21.92 -0.01
C LEU A 28 18.34 -22.26 1.38
N GLY A 29 17.01 -22.22 1.55
CA GLY A 29 16.32 -22.58 2.79
C GLY A 29 16.09 -21.41 3.75
N LEU A 30 16.31 -20.16 3.32
CA LEU A 30 16.00 -18.98 4.12
C LEU A 30 14.57 -18.51 3.87
N GLU A 31 13.79 -18.38 4.95
CA GLU A 31 12.43 -17.84 4.89
C GLU A 31 12.43 -16.31 4.92
N ILE A 32 11.83 -15.69 3.90
CA ILE A 32 11.64 -14.23 3.83
C ILE A 32 10.21 -13.91 4.27
N VAL A 33 10.06 -13.46 5.53
CA VAL A 33 8.76 -13.20 6.16
C VAL A 33 8.01 -12.03 5.50
N LYS A 34 8.72 -10.94 5.18
CA LYS A 34 8.14 -9.73 4.56
C LYS A 34 9.18 -9.05 3.68
N LYS A 35 8.76 -8.54 2.52
CA LYS A 35 9.58 -7.71 1.62
C LYS A 35 9.14 -6.26 1.80
N LEU A 36 10.07 -5.38 2.21
CA LEU A 36 9.81 -3.96 2.42
C LEU A 36 10.52 -3.13 1.34
N GLU A 37 9.83 -2.12 0.80
CA GLU A 37 10.38 -1.14 -0.12
C GLU A 37 10.24 0.24 0.52
N ILE A 38 11.36 0.88 0.82
CA ILE A 38 11.44 2.17 1.52
C ILE A 38 12.20 3.19 0.68
N ASP A 39 11.91 4.46 0.90
CA ASP A 39 12.52 5.58 0.19
C ASP A 39 13.75 6.12 0.94
N SER A 40 13.70 6.20 2.28
CA SER A 40 14.80 6.62 3.17
C SER A 40 14.98 5.65 4.34
N GLY A 41 16.21 5.53 4.85
CA GLY A 41 16.51 4.75 6.05
C GLY A 41 15.83 5.28 7.32
N ASP A 42 15.49 6.57 7.35
CA ASP A 42 14.81 7.21 8.50
C ASP A 42 13.39 6.64 8.74
N GLU A 43 12.81 5.97 7.74
CA GLU A 43 11.50 5.32 7.85
C GLU A 43 11.54 4.04 8.70
N LEU A 44 12.73 3.42 8.83
CA LEU A 44 12.95 2.18 9.57
C LEU A 44 12.95 2.39 11.09
N THR A 45 11.79 2.80 11.60
CA THR A 45 11.52 2.89 13.03
C THR A 45 10.98 1.57 13.56
N GLU A 46 11.17 1.30 14.86
CA GLU A 46 10.62 0.11 15.52
C GLU A 46 9.11 0.00 15.31
N LYS A 47 8.40 1.13 15.41
CA LYS A 47 6.96 1.20 15.17
C LYS A 47 6.61 0.79 13.74
N TYR A 48 7.32 1.34 12.74
CA TYR A 48 7.08 1.01 11.33
C TYR A 48 7.26 -0.48 11.06
N LEU A 49 8.34 -1.08 11.57
CA LEU A 49 8.59 -2.52 11.42
C LEU A 49 7.51 -3.36 12.10
N TYR A 50 7.08 -2.97 13.30
CA TYR A 50 6.02 -3.68 14.02
C TYR A 50 4.69 -3.64 13.26
N ASP A 51 4.30 -2.46 12.77
CA ASP A 51 3.07 -2.26 12.00
C ASP A 51 3.09 -3.04 10.66
N GLU A 52 4.25 -3.12 9.99
CA GLU A 52 4.40 -3.88 8.74
C GLU A 52 4.40 -5.39 8.91
N LEU A 53 4.91 -5.89 10.04
CA LEU A 53 4.89 -7.31 10.41
C LEU A 53 3.51 -7.73 10.96
N HIS A 54 2.81 -6.82 11.64
CA HIS A 54 1.54 -7.08 12.30
C HIS A 54 0.48 -6.04 11.90
N PRO A 55 -0.04 -6.09 10.67
CA PRO A 55 -0.97 -5.08 10.17
C PRO A 55 -2.27 -5.08 10.99
N THR A 56 -2.64 -3.91 11.51
CA THR A 56 -3.91 -3.73 12.21
C THR A 56 -5.05 -3.57 11.21
N ASN A 57 -6.05 -4.45 11.27
CA ASN A 57 -7.22 -4.38 10.40
C ASN A 57 -8.15 -3.24 10.84
N SER A 58 -8.06 -2.07 10.20
CA SER A 58 -9.03 -0.98 10.39
C SER A 58 -10.36 -1.30 9.69
N LEU A 59 -11.22 -2.07 10.38
CA LEU A 59 -12.54 -2.47 9.88
C LEU A 59 -13.51 -1.30 9.70
N HIS A 60 -13.29 -0.19 10.42
CA HIS A 60 -14.15 0.97 10.38
C HIS A 60 -13.62 2.00 9.37
N ARG A 61 -14.27 2.10 8.20
CA ARG A 61 -14.10 3.22 7.27
C ARG A 61 -15.19 4.25 7.56
N PRO A 62 -14.94 5.28 8.40
CA PRO A 62 -15.95 6.29 8.67
C PRO A 62 -16.32 6.99 7.36
N LYS A 63 -17.59 6.90 6.97
CA LYS A 63 -18.10 7.61 5.79
C LYS A 63 -18.58 8.98 6.25
N PHE A 64 -18.11 10.02 5.56
CA PHE A 64 -18.67 11.35 5.75
C PHE A 64 -20.18 11.32 5.46
N ALA A 65 -20.97 12.03 6.27
CA ALA A 65 -22.40 12.13 6.06
C ALA A 65 -22.68 12.83 4.72
N LYS A 66 -23.64 12.33 3.95
CA LYS A 66 -24.06 13.05 2.73
C LYS A 66 -24.60 14.43 3.13
N PRO A 67 -24.24 15.51 2.40
CA PRO A 67 -24.77 16.84 2.67
C PRO A 67 -26.31 16.84 2.57
N LYS A 68 -26.94 17.78 3.26
CA LYS A 68 -28.40 17.92 3.27
C LYS A 68 -28.88 18.18 1.84
N GLY A 69 -29.86 17.41 1.39
CA GLY A 69 -30.43 17.56 0.05
C GLY A 69 -31.22 18.87 -0.11
N PRO A 70 -31.60 19.22 -1.37
CA PRO A 70 -32.39 20.42 -1.65
C PRO A 70 -33.69 20.48 -0.84
N PRO A 71 -34.13 21.68 -0.40
CA PRO A 71 -35.46 21.84 0.19
C PRO A 71 -36.55 21.49 -0.83
N ASN A 72 -37.67 20.93 -0.36
CA ASN A 72 -38.84 20.51 -1.19
C ASN A 72 -38.60 19.33 -2.15
N ARG A 73 -37.69 18.41 -1.85
CA ARG A 73 -37.54 17.16 -2.62
C ARG A 73 -38.72 16.22 -2.36
N GLY A 74 -39.42 15.81 -3.43
CA GLY A 74 -40.43 14.75 -3.37
C GLY A 74 -39.85 13.35 -3.05
N PRO A 75 -40.70 12.34 -2.80
CA PRO A 75 -40.26 10.99 -2.42
C PRO A 75 -39.36 10.34 -3.48
N LYS A 76 -38.37 9.56 -3.04
CA LYS A 76 -37.45 8.82 -3.93
C LYS A 76 -38.25 7.81 -4.76
N ARG A 77 -38.19 7.93 -6.09
CA ARG A 77 -38.81 6.97 -7.01
C ARG A 77 -37.90 5.75 -7.18
N MET A 78 -38.47 4.54 -7.16
CA MET A 78 -37.77 3.30 -7.49
C MET A 78 -37.59 3.24 -9.01
N THR A 79 -36.35 3.23 -9.50
CA THR A 79 -36.02 2.96 -10.91
C THR A 79 -35.50 1.53 -11.04
N LYS A 80 -35.89 0.78 -12.08
CA LYS A 80 -35.30 -0.54 -12.34
C LYS A 80 -33.78 -0.39 -12.51
N HIS A 81 -33.02 -1.28 -11.88
CA HIS A 81 -31.58 -1.37 -12.13
C HIS A 81 -31.35 -1.74 -13.60
N GLN A 82 -30.41 -1.05 -14.25
CA GLN A 82 -29.91 -1.38 -15.59
C GLN A 82 -28.70 -2.29 -15.46
#